data_AF-A0A0G4L5Z5-F1
#
_entry.id   AF-A0A0G4L5Z5-F1
#
_cell.length_a   1.000
_cell.length_b   1.000
_cell.length_c   1.000
_cell.angle_alpha   90.00
_cell.angle_beta   90.00
_cell.angle_gamma   90.00
#
_symmetry.space_group_name_H-M   'P 1'
#
loop_
_entity.id
_entity.type
_entity.pdbx_description
1 polymer ?
#
loop_
_entity_poly.entity_id
_entity_poly.type
_entity_poly.pdbx_seq_one_letter_code
_entity_poly.pdbx_strand_id
1 'polypeptide(L)'
;MTSTHAAIKREEIASLGFRYDNVVMEEAAQITEIENFLPLAMQKPKDGQNLLQRVVLCGDHLQNSPVIQSHAFRHYANLEQSLFSRLVRLGVPTINLDQQGRARPAIANLYKWRYPKLDSLPHVQASDEFLKANAGFKFDYQFINVPDYKGKGEAEPTPHFIQNLGEAEY
;
A
#
# COMPACT_ATOMS: atom_id res chain seq x y z
N MET A 1 1.87 1.85 -17.06
CA MET A 1 0.40 1.96 -17.26
C MET A 1 -0.26 1.62 -15.93
N THR A 2 -1.22 2.41 -15.47
CA THR A 2 -1.97 2.07 -14.24
C THR A 2 -2.96 0.94 -14.51
N SER A 3 -3.35 0.19 -13.47
CA SER A 3 -4.38 -0.84 -13.57
C SER A 3 -5.71 -0.28 -14.10
N THR A 4 -6.09 0.92 -13.67
CA THR A 4 -7.27 1.62 -14.17
C THR A 4 -7.17 1.93 -15.67
N HIS A 5 -6.02 2.40 -16.14
CA HIS A 5 -5.84 2.68 -17.57
C HIS A 5 -5.86 1.39 -18.39
N ALA A 6 -5.25 0.32 -17.89
CA ALA A 6 -5.33 -1.01 -18.48
C ALA A 6 -6.77 -1.51 -18.59
N ALA A 7 -7.60 -1.28 -17.57
CA ALA A 7 -9.01 -1.63 -17.59
C ALA A 7 -9.79 -0.85 -18.66
N ILE A 8 -9.61 0.47 -18.71
CA ILE A 8 -10.31 1.36 -19.66
C ILE A 8 -9.91 1.05 -21.11
N LYS A 9 -8.63 0.79 -21.36
CA LYS A 9 -8.08 0.61 -22.71
C LYS A 9 -8.00 -0.85 -23.16
N ARG A 10 -8.54 -1.79 -22.38
CA ARG A 10 -8.47 -3.23 -22.66
C ARG A 10 -8.86 -3.59 -24.09
N GLU A 11 -9.99 -3.08 -24.57
CA GLU A 11 -10.51 -3.43 -25.90
C GLU A 11 -9.61 -2.90 -27.03
N GLU A 12 -9.13 -1.66 -26.88
CA GLU A 12 -8.20 -1.03 -27.81
C GLU A 12 -6.84 -1.75 -27.83
N ILE A 13 -6.27 -2.05 -26.66
CA ILE A 13 -5.02 -2.78 -26.53
C ILE A 13 -5.14 -4.18 -27.17
N ALA A 14 -6.27 -4.86 -26.96
CA ALA A 14 -6.53 -6.17 -27.54
C ALA A 14 -6.78 -6.11 -29.06
N SER A 15 -7.38 -5.04 -29.58
CA SER A 15 -7.64 -4.86 -31.02
C SER A 15 -6.38 -4.50 -31.79
N LEU A 16 -5.46 -3.75 -31.17
CA LEU A 16 -4.12 -3.46 -31.70
C LEU A 16 -3.20 -4.69 -31.74
N GLY A 17 -3.63 -5.82 -31.16
CA GLY A 17 -2.85 -7.05 -31.13
C GLY A 17 -1.66 -6.99 -30.18
N PHE A 18 -1.71 -6.14 -29.15
CA PHE A 18 -0.65 -6.02 -28.14
C PHE A 18 -0.39 -7.37 -27.44
N ARG A 19 0.90 -7.73 -27.33
CA ARG A 19 1.39 -9.00 -26.75
C ARG A 19 2.44 -8.74 -25.69
N TYR A 20 2.46 -9.59 -24.67
CA TYR A 20 3.48 -9.56 -23.64
C TYR A 20 3.59 -10.94 -22.97
N ASP A 21 4.82 -11.30 -22.62
CA ASP A 21 5.11 -12.57 -21.95
C ASP A 21 5.27 -12.39 -20.43
N ASN A 22 5.48 -11.16 -19.95
CA ASN A 22 5.77 -10.90 -18.54
C ASN A 22 4.96 -9.70 -18.03
N VAL A 23 4.42 -9.82 -16.83
CA VAL A 23 3.73 -8.74 -16.11
C VAL A 23 4.45 -8.48 -14.80
N VAL A 24 4.75 -7.21 -14.54
CA VAL A 24 5.21 -6.72 -13.25
C VAL A 24 4.20 -5.71 -12.74
N MET A 25 3.75 -5.90 -11.51
CA MET A 25 2.80 -5.01 -10.85
C MET A 25 3.39 -4.53 -9.52
N GLU A 26 3.47 -3.21 -9.35
CA GLU A 26 3.78 -2.59 -8.07
C GLU A 26 2.48 -2.19 -7.36
N GLU A 27 2.55 -1.97 -6.05
CA GLU A 27 1.39 -1.64 -5.20
C GLU A 27 0.25 -2.68 -5.27
N ALA A 28 0.58 -3.94 -5.58
CA ALA A 28 -0.40 -4.99 -5.89
C ALA A 28 -1.40 -5.26 -4.74
N ALA A 29 -1.01 -4.94 -3.50
CA ALA A 29 -1.86 -5.05 -2.32
C ALA A 29 -2.96 -3.97 -2.24
N GLN A 30 -2.75 -2.80 -2.85
CA GLN A 30 -3.66 -1.63 -2.84
C GLN A 30 -4.63 -1.61 -4.02
N ILE A 31 -4.54 -2.58 -4.92
CA ILE A 31 -5.36 -2.68 -6.12
C ILE A 31 -6.42 -3.78 -5.92
N THR A 32 -7.64 -3.56 -6.39
CA THR A 32 -8.71 -4.56 -6.26
C THR A 32 -8.34 -5.87 -6.97
N GLU A 33 -8.97 -6.97 -6.58
CA GLU A 33 -8.68 -8.28 -7.19
C GLU A 33 -8.92 -8.29 -8.71
N ILE A 34 -10.00 -7.66 -9.17
CA ILE A 34 -10.33 -7.60 -10.61
C ILE A 34 -9.29 -6.79 -11.39
N GLU A 35 -8.85 -5.66 -10.85
CA GLU A 35 -7.84 -4.81 -11.47
C GLU A 35 -6.45 -5.49 -11.51
N ASN A 36 -6.12 -6.29 -10.50
CA ASN A 36 -4.94 -7.16 -10.51
C ASN A 36 -5.02 -8.22 -11.62
N PHE A 37 -6.19 -8.82 -11.82
CA PHE A 37 -6.39 -9.90 -12.79
C PHE A 37 -6.40 -9.42 -14.24
N LEU A 38 -6.89 -8.20 -14.50
CA LEU A 38 -7.05 -7.67 -15.85
C LEU A 38 -5.76 -7.78 -16.68
N PRO A 39 -4.59 -7.27 -16.24
CA PRO A 39 -3.32 -7.41 -16.97
C PRO A 39 -2.84 -8.83 -17.21
N LEU A 40 -3.46 -9.85 -16.63
CA LEU A 40 -3.10 -11.25 -16.88
C LEU A 40 -3.93 -11.85 -18.04
N ALA A 41 -5.05 -11.18 -18.39
CA ALA A 41 -6.09 -11.67 -19.29
C ALA A 41 -6.46 -10.68 -20.42
N MET A 42 -5.70 -9.59 -20.62
CA MET A 42 -6.00 -8.61 -21.68
C MET A 42 -5.63 -9.11 -23.09
N GLN A 43 -4.64 -9.99 -23.22
CA GLN A 43 -4.16 -10.46 -24.52
C GLN A 43 -5.01 -11.61 -25.07
N LYS A 44 -5.32 -11.57 -26.37
CA LYS A 44 -6.02 -12.67 -27.06
C LYS A 44 -5.11 -13.92 -27.10
N PRO A 45 -5.60 -15.13 -26.79
CA PRO A 45 -4.80 -16.35 -26.94
C PRO A 45 -4.27 -16.50 -28.37
N LYS A 46 -3.08 -17.06 -28.52
CA LYS A 46 -2.52 -17.51 -29.80
C LYS A 46 -2.58 -19.03 -29.81
N ASP A 47 -3.21 -19.61 -30.82
CA ASP A 47 -3.37 -21.07 -30.95
C ASP A 47 -3.99 -21.72 -29.69
N GLY A 48 -4.90 -21.00 -29.04
CA GLY A 48 -5.58 -21.44 -27.80
C GLY A 48 -4.75 -21.28 -26.52
N GLN A 49 -3.51 -20.77 -26.59
CA GLN A 49 -2.64 -20.60 -25.43
C GLN A 49 -2.47 -19.13 -25.03
N ASN A 50 -2.39 -18.88 -23.72
CA ASN A 50 -1.97 -17.59 -23.18
C ASN A 50 -0.43 -17.51 -23.28
N LEU A 51 0.08 -16.40 -23.80
CA LEU A 51 1.52 -16.17 -23.97
C LEU A 51 2.21 -15.74 -22.66
N LEU A 52 1.44 -15.42 -21.63
CA LEU A 52 1.96 -14.98 -20.34
C LEU A 52 2.80 -16.10 -19.67
N GLN A 53 4.09 -15.83 -19.47
CA GLN A 53 5.07 -16.73 -18.87
C GLN A 53 5.38 -16.36 -17.42
N ARG A 54 5.42 -15.07 -17.07
CA ARG A 54 5.78 -14.62 -15.71
C ARG A 54 4.87 -13.52 -15.20
N VAL A 55 4.56 -13.59 -13.92
CA VAL A 55 3.84 -12.57 -13.17
C VAL A 55 4.63 -12.26 -11.91
N VAL A 56 5.01 -10.99 -11.73
CA VAL A 56 5.69 -10.48 -10.54
C VAL A 56 4.74 -9.49 -9.88
N LEU A 57 4.28 -9.81 -8.68
CA LEU A 57 3.45 -8.93 -7.88
C LEU A 57 4.28 -8.40 -6.70
N CYS A 58 4.49 -7.10 -6.66
CA CYS A 58 5.16 -6.39 -5.59
C CYS A 58 4.13 -5.58 -4.81
N GLY A 59 4.01 -5.81 -3.52
CA GLY A 59 3.04 -5.13 -2.68
C GLY A 59 3.25 -5.43 -1.20
N ASP A 60 2.48 -4.74 -0.37
CA ASP A 60 2.52 -4.88 1.08
C ASP A 60 1.11 -5.12 1.63
N HIS A 61 0.82 -6.37 1.99
CA HIS A 61 -0.48 -6.80 2.51
C HIS A 61 -0.69 -6.42 3.98
N LEU A 62 0.31 -5.82 4.64
CA LEU A 62 0.24 -5.34 6.02
C LEU A 62 -0.01 -3.82 6.10
N GLN A 63 -0.08 -3.14 4.95
CA GLN A 63 -0.45 -1.74 4.80
C GLN A 63 -1.91 -1.58 4.34
N ASN A 64 -2.25 -0.43 3.76
CA ASN A 64 -3.60 -0.12 3.31
C ASN A 64 -4.09 -1.09 2.23
N SER A 65 -5.35 -1.49 2.35
CA SER A 65 -6.11 -2.22 1.34
C SER A 65 -6.64 -1.27 0.24
N PRO A 66 -7.15 -1.80 -0.89
CA PRO A 66 -7.85 -1.01 -1.90
C PRO A 66 -9.02 -0.23 -1.31
N VAL A 67 -9.22 1.00 -1.81
CA VAL A 67 -10.27 1.89 -1.33
C VAL A 67 -11.63 1.45 -1.88
N ILE A 68 -12.53 1.03 -0.99
CA ILE A 68 -13.92 0.67 -1.32
C ILE A 68 -14.85 1.70 -0.68
N GLN A 69 -15.59 2.45 -1.52
CA GLN A 69 -16.49 3.52 -1.07
C GLN A 69 -17.64 3.01 -0.19
N SER A 70 -18.20 1.85 -0.55
CA SER A 70 -19.28 1.26 0.22
C SER A 70 -18.72 0.38 1.33
N HIS A 71 -18.95 0.78 2.58
CA HIS A 71 -18.63 -0.03 3.75
C HIS A 71 -19.29 -1.42 3.71
N ALA A 72 -20.49 -1.52 3.11
CA ALA A 72 -21.17 -2.80 2.98
C ALA A 72 -20.39 -3.77 2.07
N PHE A 73 -19.94 -3.31 0.89
CA PHE A 73 -19.11 -4.13 0.01
C PHE A 73 -17.72 -4.38 0.58
N ARG A 74 -17.16 -3.41 1.31
CA ARG A 74 -15.88 -3.55 2.00
C ARG A 74 -15.92 -4.71 3.00
N HIS A 75 -16.88 -4.69 3.93
CA HIS A 75 -16.88 -5.60 5.06
C HIS A 75 -17.67 -6.90 4.82
N TYR A 76 -18.87 -6.85 4.21
CA TYR A 76 -19.68 -8.06 3.99
C TYR A 76 -19.19 -8.88 2.80
N ALA A 77 -18.81 -8.22 1.70
CA ALA A 77 -18.33 -8.90 0.50
C ALA A 77 -16.80 -9.05 0.46
N ASN A 78 -16.08 -8.49 1.43
CA ASN A 78 -14.61 -8.49 1.49
C ASN A 78 -13.95 -7.95 0.20
N LEU A 79 -14.56 -6.92 -0.40
CA LEU A 79 -14.11 -6.35 -1.69
C LEU A 79 -12.77 -5.60 -1.59
N GLU A 80 -12.34 -5.28 -0.36
CA GLU A 80 -11.00 -4.73 -0.10
C GLU A 80 -9.88 -5.78 -0.12
N GLN A 81 -10.19 -7.06 -0.36
CA GLN A 81 -9.14 -8.04 -0.58
C GLN A 81 -8.59 -7.91 -2.00
N SER A 82 -7.30 -7.59 -2.10
CA SER A 82 -6.56 -7.68 -3.36
C SER A 82 -6.22 -9.13 -3.71
N LEU A 83 -5.93 -9.39 -4.99
CA LEU A 83 -5.40 -10.66 -5.44
C LEU A 83 -4.11 -11.01 -4.68
N PHE A 84 -3.24 -10.02 -4.50
CA PHE A 84 -1.99 -10.15 -3.75
C PHE A 84 -2.24 -10.64 -2.33
N SER A 85 -3.06 -9.93 -1.53
CA SER A 85 -3.36 -10.31 -0.15
C SER A 85 -4.03 -11.69 -0.07
N ARG A 86 -4.88 -12.04 -1.04
CA ARG A 86 -5.49 -13.38 -1.13
C ARG A 86 -4.44 -14.47 -1.35
N LEU A 87 -3.49 -14.27 -2.27
CA LEU A 87 -2.43 -15.24 -2.55
C LEU A 87 -1.52 -15.44 -1.34
N VAL A 88 -1.16 -14.36 -0.64
CA VAL A 88 -0.39 -14.46 0.63
C VAL A 88 -1.17 -15.26 1.67
N ARG A 89 -2.46 -14.97 1.88
CA ARG A 89 -3.32 -15.70 2.82
C ARG A 89 -3.44 -17.19 2.49
N LEU A 90 -3.44 -17.54 1.20
CA LEU A 90 -3.48 -18.92 0.72
C LEU A 90 -2.13 -19.65 0.85
N GLY A 91 -1.09 -19.00 1.35
CA GLY A 91 0.22 -19.62 1.58
C GLY A 91 1.09 -19.71 0.33
N VAL A 92 0.80 -18.91 -0.70
CA VAL A 92 1.71 -18.81 -1.85
C VAL A 92 3.07 -18.28 -1.35
N PRO A 93 4.20 -18.92 -1.72
CA PRO A 93 5.52 -18.47 -1.28
C PRO A 93 5.79 -17.02 -1.64
N THR A 94 6.23 -16.22 -0.66
CA THR A 94 6.57 -14.81 -0.84
C THR A 94 8.07 -14.57 -0.62
N ILE A 95 8.60 -13.56 -1.31
CA ILE A 95 9.90 -12.98 -0.99
C ILE A 95 9.64 -11.76 -0.14
N ASN A 96 9.98 -11.83 1.14
CA ASN A 96 9.82 -10.70 2.07
C ASN A 96 11.12 -9.90 2.09
N LEU A 97 11.06 -8.63 1.67
CA LEU A 97 12.19 -7.71 1.78
C LEU A 97 12.37 -7.32 3.24
N ASP A 98 13.60 -7.46 3.75
CA ASP A 98 13.89 -7.42 5.19
C ASP A 98 14.69 -6.20 5.64
N GLN A 99 14.96 -5.24 4.74
CA GLN A 99 15.74 -4.03 5.08
C GLN A 99 15.13 -2.77 4.44
N GLN A 100 14.80 -1.78 5.28
CA GLN A 100 14.30 -0.47 4.83
C GLN A 100 15.44 0.53 4.62
N GLY A 101 15.29 1.42 3.64
CA GLY A 101 16.33 2.36 3.22
C GLY A 101 16.00 3.85 3.36
N ARG A 102 14.90 4.21 4.04
CA ARG A 102 14.28 5.55 3.91
C ARG A 102 14.01 6.29 5.22
N ALA A 103 13.90 5.58 6.35
CA ALA A 103 13.55 6.17 7.63
C ALA A 103 14.65 5.91 8.67
N ARG A 104 14.77 6.78 9.67
CA ARG A 104 15.69 6.56 10.80
C ARG A 104 15.37 5.23 11.51
N PRO A 105 16.36 4.51 12.04
CA PRO A 105 16.09 3.28 12.80
C PRO A 105 15.13 3.50 13.98
N ALA A 106 15.22 4.67 14.63
CA ALA A 106 14.31 5.07 15.71
C ALA A 106 12.84 5.16 15.26
N ILE A 107 12.58 5.74 14.07
CA ILE A 107 11.24 5.84 13.49
C ILE A 107 10.77 4.48 12.97
N ALA A 108 11.67 3.69 12.36
CA ALA A 108 11.36 2.36 11.86
C ALA A 108 10.84 1.42 12.97
N ASN A 109 11.30 1.60 14.21
CA ASN A 109 10.81 0.85 15.36
C ASN A 109 9.29 1.02 15.60
N LEU A 110 8.67 2.11 15.14
CA LEU A 110 7.23 2.35 15.29
C LEU A 110 6.38 1.36 14.48
N TYR A 111 6.91 0.79 13.40
CA TYR A 111 6.16 -0.09 12.50
C TYR A 111 6.82 -1.44 12.21
N LYS A 112 8.14 -1.59 12.42
CA LYS A 112 8.86 -2.82 12.02
C LYS A 112 8.38 -4.09 12.73
N TRP A 113 7.80 -3.96 13.92
CA TRP A 113 7.21 -5.05 14.69
C TRP A 113 6.10 -5.78 13.94
N ARG A 114 5.49 -5.13 12.94
CA ARG A 114 4.43 -5.73 12.12
C ARG A 114 4.98 -6.77 11.13
N TYR A 115 6.28 -6.75 10.86
CA TYR A 115 6.94 -7.60 9.86
C TYR A 115 7.82 -8.65 10.55
N PRO A 116 7.96 -9.87 10.01
CA PRO A 116 8.72 -10.95 10.66
C PRO A 116 10.20 -10.60 10.93
N LYS A 117 10.84 -9.85 10.03
CA LYS A 117 12.23 -9.41 10.13
C LYS A 117 12.42 -8.17 9.24
N LEU A 118 12.27 -6.98 9.81
CA LEU A 118 12.50 -5.72 9.09
C LEU A 118 13.56 -4.88 9.82
N ASP A 119 14.74 -4.85 9.25
CA ASP A 119 15.90 -4.07 9.71
C ASP A 119 16.12 -2.84 8.81
N SER A 120 17.26 -2.15 8.99
CA SER A 120 17.64 -0.99 8.19
C SER A 120 18.87 -1.28 7.35
N LEU A 121 18.91 -0.77 6.12
CA LEU A 121 20.08 -0.85 5.25
C LEU A 121 21.30 -0.15 5.88
N PRO A 122 22.54 -0.55 5.56
CA PRO A 122 23.74 0.02 6.15
C PRO A 122 23.87 1.55 6.01
N HIS A 123 23.45 2.12 4.88
CA HIS A 123 23.52 3.57 4.67
C HIS A 123 22.60 4.34 5.63
N VAL A 124 21.45 3.77 6.00
CA VAL A 124 20.53 4.37 6.98
C VAL A 124 21.17 4.45 8.37
N GLN A 125 22.08 3.53 8.67
CA GLN A 125 22.78 3.49 9.97
C GLN A 125 24.00 4.41 10.01
N ALA A 126 24.58 4.75 8.85
CA ALA A 126 25.87 5.43 8.77
C ALA A 126 25.79 6.87 8.23
N SER A 127 24.83 7.19 7.35
CA SER A 127 24.77 8.50 6.72
C SER A 127 24.32 9.59 7.70
N ASP A 128 25.02 10.72 7.68
CA ASP A 128 24.74 11.89 8.52
C ASP A 128 23.28 12.36 8.48
N GLU A 129 22.60 12.20 7.34
CA GLU A 129 21.18 12.59 7.17
C GLU A 129 20.22 11.86 8.12
N PHE A 130 20.56 10.62 8.52
CA PHE A 130 19.78 9.81 9.46
C PHE A 130 20.26 9.93 10.91
N LEU A 131 21.42 10.54 11.14
CA LEU A 131 22.04 10.68 12.47
C LEU A 131 21.85 12.09 13.05
N LYS A 132 21.79 13.13 12.22
CA LYS A 132 21.61 14.53 12.67
C LYS A 132 20.28 14.70 13.41
N ALA A 133 20.28 15.34 14.58
CA ALA A 133 19.05 15.63 15.31
C ALA A 133 18.13 16.63 14.57
N ASN A 134 16.86 16.66 14.95
CA ASN A 134 15.89 17.64 14.44
C ASN A 134 16.13 19.01 15.11
N ALA A 135 16.52 20.03 14.34
CA ALA A 135 16.79 21.36 14.89
C ALA A 135 15.55 21.95 15.61
N GLY A 136 15.74 22.45 16.84
CA GLY A 136 14.65 22.99 17.66
C GLY A 136 13.83 21.94 18.42
N PHE A 137 14.06 20.63 18.18
CA PHE A 137 13.36 19.54 18.86
C PHE A 137 14.34 18.62 19.57
N LYS A 138 14.01 18.24 20.81
CA LYS A 138 14.89 17.38 21.63
C LYS A 138 14.91 15.93 21.16
N PHE A 139 13.82 15.44 20.57
CA PHE A 139 13.64 14.04 20.21
C PHE A 139 13.32 13.88 18.72
N ASP A 140 13.68 12.73 18.17
CA ASP A 140 13.44 12.40 16.76
C ASP A 140 11.95 12.19 16.43
N TYR A 141 11.17 11.75 17.42
CA TYR A 141 9.72 11.69 17.42
C TYR A 141 9.18 11.80 18.85
N GLN A 142 7.95 12.29 19.00
CA GLN A 142 7.26 12.40 20.30
C GLN A 142 5.78 12.12 20.12
N PHE A 143 5.16 11.52 21.13
CA PHE A 143 3.70 11.49 21.26
C PHE A 143 3.31 12.60 22.23
N ILE A 144 2.50 13.54 21.76
CA ILE A 144 2.06 14.70 22.54
C ILE A 144 0.60 14.49 22.91
N ASN A 145 0.33 14.46 24.21
CA ASN A 145 -1.04 14.42 24.70
C ASN A 145 -1.65 15.82 24.64
N VAL A 146 -2.73 15.97 23.87
CA VAL A 146 -3.49 17.23 23.75
C VAL A 146 -4.80 17.09 24.55
N PRO A 147 -4.93 17.75 25.71
CA PRO A 147 -6.17 17.72 26.48
C PRO A 147 -7.27 18.57 25.83
N ASP A 148 -8.49 18.50 26.38
CA ASP A 148 -9.62 19.30 25.93
C ASP A 148 -9.28 20.80 25.84
N TYR A 149 -9.53 21.38 24.67
CA TYR A 149 -9.35 22.79 24.40
C TYR A 149 -10.68 23.52 24.47
N LYS A 150 -10.76 24.58 25.30
CA LYS A 150 -12.02 25.29 25.59
C LYS A 150 -13.14 24.34 26.06
N GLY A 151 -12.76 23.31 26.83
CA GLY A 151 -13.68 22.29 27.35
C GLY A 151 -14.22 21.32 26.30
N LYS A 152 -13.56 21.20 25.14
CA LYS A 152 -13.92 20.28 24.07
C LYS A 152 -12.70 19.54 23.52
N GLY A 153 -12.84 18.23 23.34
CA GLY A 153 -11.89 17.40 22.58
C GLY A 153 -12.34 17.25 21.12
N GLU A 154 -12.56 16.01 20.69
CA GLU A 154 -13.16 15.66 19.40
C GLU A 154 -14.56 16.30 19.23
N ALA A 155 -14.85 16.80 18.03
CA ALA A 155 -16.13 17.38 17.66
C ALA A 155 -16.53 16.99 16.22
N GLU A 156 -17.84 16.95 15.98
CA GLU A 156 -18.43 16.62 14.68
C GLU A 156 -19.48 17.69 14.29
N PRO A 157 -19.08 18.81 13.66
CA PRO A 157 -19.99 19.90 13.30
C PRO A 157 -21.07 19.50 12.29
N THR A 158 -20.72 18.60 11.38
CA THR A 158 -21.62 17.97 10.42
C THR A 158 -21.36 16.47 10.40
N PRO A 159 -22.36 15.63 10.12
CA PRO A 159 -22.19 14.18 10.12
C PRO A 159 -20.97 13.72 9.28
N HIS A 160 -20.15 12.86 9.86
CA HIS A 160 -18.90 12.31 9.35
C HIS A 160 -17.76 13.31 9.13
N PHE A 161 -17.87 14.52 9.68
CA PHE A 161 -16.81 15.54 9.64
C PHE A 161 -16.16 15.68 11.03
N ILE A 162 -15.23 14.78 11.33
CA ILE A 162 -14.53 14.73 12.61
C ILE A 162 -13.39 15.76 12.63
N GLN A 163 -13.33 16.55 13.70
CA GLN A 163 -12.26 17.51 13.93
C GLN A 163 -11.87 17.57 15.41
N ASN A 164 -10.62 17.93 15.70
CA ASN A 164 -10.17 18.28 17.04
C ASN A 164 -9.45 19.63 16.98
N LEU A 165 -10.10 20.69 17.49
CA LEU A 165 -9.55 22.05 17.44
C LEU A 165 -8.30 22.20 18.33
N GLY A 166 -8.25 21.48 19.45
CA GLY A 166 -7.08 21.48 20.32
C GLY A 166 -5.85 20.92 19.61
N GLU A 167 -6.01 19.81 18.89
CA GLU A 167 -4.92 19.22 18.10
C GLU A 167 -4.54 20.07 16.88
N ALA A 168 -5.50 20.73 16.23
CA ALA A 168 -5.24 21.54 15.03
C ALA A 168 -4.49 22.85 15.33
N GLU A 169 -4.69 23.44 16.51
CA GLU A 169 -4.06 24.69 16.94
C GLU A 169 -2.71 24.47 17.66
N TYR A 170 -2.39 23.23 18.04
CA TYR A 170 -1.17 22.87 18.77
C TYR A 170 0.05 22.79 17.84
#